data_AF-A0A093YTD5-F1
#
_entry.id   AF-A0A093YTD5-F1
#
_cell.length_a   1.000
_cell.length_b   1.000
_cell.length_c   1.000
_cell.angle_alpha   90.00
_cell.angle_beta   90.00
_cell.angle_gamma   90.00
#
_symmetry.space_group_name_H-M   'P 1'
#
loop_
_entity.id
_entity.type
_entity.pdbx_description
1 polymer ?
#
loop_
_entity_poly.entity_id
_entity_poly.type
_entity_poly.pdbx_seq_one_letter_code
_entity_poly.pdbx_strand_id
1 'polypeptide(L)'
;MQLFGSNSNIEGVDTINACYGGTNAFINSVNWIESSGWDGRDAIVVAGDIALYAKGNARPTGGAGAVAMLIGPNAPVVVEPGLRGSYMQHAYDFYKPDLTSEYPIVDGHFSLACYTEAVDACYKAYNEREATLKKLANGHANGTAAATEDASKTPIDRFDYMTFHAPTCKLVAKSYARLLYNDYLADPTSAAFTDIPESLKAIDYKTSVTDKTIEKTFMGLTKARFGARVQPSIEVPTMCGNMYCGSVWGGLVSLLSNVGSDELQGKRIGVFSYGSGLASSLLSLRVAGSTTELAAAVDLKSRLAARRTVKPEVYDELCDLRKKAHLQKGYKPAGSAETVVAGTYYLEEVDEMFRRKYAIKA
;
A
#
# COMPACT_ATOMS: atom_id res chain seq x y z
N MET A 1 21.49 -10.86 0.50
CA MET A 1 22.92 -10.56 0.27
C MET A 1 23.60 -11.39 -0.82
N GLN A 2 23.21 -12.65 -1.09
CA GLN A 2 23.85 -13.50 -2.13
C GLN A 2 23.96 -12.85 -3.52
N LEU A 3 23.06 -11.94 -3.88
CA LEU A 3 23.04 -11.25 -5.18
C LEU A 3 24.10 -10.15 -5.35
N PHE A 4 24.76 -9.72 -4.27
CA PHE A 4 25.66 -8.57 -4.29
C PHE A 4 27.16 -8.95 -4.43
N GLY A 5 27.46 -10.23 -4.65
CA GLY A 5 28.83 -10.71 -4.87
C GLY A 5 29.77 -10.30 -3.73
N SER A 6 30.80 -9.53 -4.05
CA SER A 6 31.78 -9.02 -3.09
C SER A 6 31.37 -7.73 -2.38
N ASN A 7 30.27 -7.07 -2.77
CA ASN A 7 29.81 -5.85 -2.11
C ASN A 7 29.06 -6.21 -0.82
N SER A 8 29.78 -6.17 0.31
CA SER A 8 29.25 -6.46 1.65
C SER A 8 28.95 -5.22 2.48
N ASN A 9 29.36 -4.02 2.03
CA ASN A 9 29.13 -2.77 2.73
C ASN A 9 27.78 -2.16 2.31
N ILE A 10 26.68 -2.73 2.81
CA ILE A 10 25.31 -2.30 2.52
C ILE A 10 24.54 -2.23 3.85
N GLU A 11 24.03 -1.05 4.19
CA GLU A 11 23.21 -0.84 5.39
C GLU A 11 21.76 -1.33 5.20
N GLY A 12 21.08 -1.53 6.33
CA GLY A 12 19.67 -1.94 6.36
C GLY A 12 19.46 -3.41 6.70
N VAL A 13 18.35 -3.68 7.35
CA VAL A 13 17.88 -5.02 7.76
C VAL A 13 16.36 -5.09 7.60
N ASP A 14 15.74 -6.19 8.00
CA ASP A 14 14.29 -6.35 7.97
C ASP A 14 13.60 -5.41 8.97
N THR A 15 12.46 -4.85 8.58
CA THR A 15 11.59 -4.06 9.45
C THR A 15 10.16 -4.55 9.35
N ILE A 16 9.55 -4.85 10.51
CA ILE A 16 8.33 -5.63 10.58
C ILE A 16 7.31 -4.94 11.48
N ASN A 17 6.17 -4.58 10.90
CA ASN A 17 4.91 -4.37 11.61
C ASN A 17 3.76 -4.66 10.63
N ALA A 18 3.29 -5.91 10.60
CA ALA A 18 2.26 -6.37 9.66
C ALA A 18 2.53 -5.84 8.23
N CYS A 19 1.50 -5.34 7.54
CA CYS A 19 1.59 -4.83 6.17
C CYS A 19 2.31 -3.46 6.03
N TYR A 20 2.82 -2.87 7.12
CA TYR A 20 3.47 -1.56 7.12
C TYR A 20 4.98 -1.62 6.86
N GLY A 21 5.60 -2.80 6.98
CA GLY A 21 7.07 -2.97 6.92
C GLY A 21 7.71 -2.37 5.67
N GLY A 22 7.11 -2.60 4.49
CA GLY A 22 7.60 -2.03 3.24
C GLY A 22 7.63 -0.50 3.22
N THR A 23 6.63 0.15 3.82
CA THR A 23 6.59 1.61 3.94
C THR A 23 7.57 2.15 4.96
N ASN A 24 7.79 1.43 6.06
CA ASN A 24 8.84 1.80 7.01
C ASN A 24 10.23 1.71 6.37
N ALA A 25 10.49 0.65 5.60
CA ALA A 25 11.73 0.51 4.84
C ALA A 25 11.91 1.65 3.82
N PHE A 26 10.86 1.97 3.05
CA PHE A 26 10.86 3.12 2.12
C PHE A 26 11.23 4.43 2.82
N ILE A 27 10.58 4.73 3.95
CA ILE A 27 10.86 5.93 4.73
C ILE A 27 12.31 5.94 5.24
N ASN A 28 12.80 4.81 5.77
CA ASN A 28 14.16 4.71 6.27
C ASN A 28 15.19 4.95 5.15
N SER A 29 14.94 4.42 3.96
CA SER A 29 15.82 4.62 2.79
C SER A 29 15.83 6.06 2.30
N VAL A 30 14.67 6.74 2.24
CA VAL A 30 14.62 8.18 1.95
C VAL A 30 15.41 8.97 2.98
N ASN A 31 15.16 8.72 4.27
CA ASN A 31 15.88 9.41 5.35
C ASN A 31 17.40 9.15 5.28
N TRP A 32 17.82 7.94 4.93
CA TRP A 32 19.24 7.59 4.77
C TRP A 32 19.89 8.40 3.64
N ILE A 33 19.26 8.47 2.47
CA ILE A 33 19.73 9.29 1.33
C ILE A 33 19.83 10.77 1.69
N GLU A 34 18.89 11.29 2.49
CA GLU A 34 18.88 12.69 2.94
C GLU A 34 19.83 12.96 4.14
N SER A 35 20.47 11.93 4.68
CA SER A 35 21.31 12.05 5.88
C SER A 35 22.79 12.28 5.56
N SER A 36 23.56 12.65 6.58
CA SER A 36 25.03 12.67 6.49
C SER A 36 25.67 11.28 6.35
N GLY A 37 24.89 10.20 6.49
CA GLY A 37 25.34 8.83 6.29
C GLY A 37 25.22 8.34 4.84
N TRP A 38 24.64 9.15 3.95
CA TRP A 38 24.57 8.81 2.52
C TRP A 38 25.97 8.82 1.89
N ASP A 39 26.29 7.78 1.15
CA ASP A 39 27.59 7.62 0.50
C ASP A 39 27.54 7.76 -1.03
N GLY A 40 26.46 8.33 -1.55
CA GLY A 40 26.26 8.56 -2.98
C GLY A 40 25.60 7.41 -3.74
N ARG A 41 25.39 6.25 -3.12
CA ARG A 41 24.73 5.09 -3.74
C ARG A 41 23.22 5.12 -3.57
N ASP A 42 22.51 4.41 -4.45
CA ASP A 42 21.06 4.21 -4.32
C ASP A 42 20.72 3.25 -3.17
N ALA A 43 19.50 3.38 -2.65
CA ALA A 43 18.90 2.40 -1.75
C ALA A 43 17.95 1.46 -2.51
N ILE A 44 17.86 0.20 -2.07
CA ILE A 44 16.90 -0.78 -2.60
C ILE A 44 15.96 -1.19 -1.47
N VAL A 45 14.66 -1.01 -1.68
CA VAL A 45 13.62 -1.47 -0.75
C VAL A 45 12.87 -2.62 -1.39
N VAL A 46 12.73 -3.72 -0.65
CA VAL A 46 11.94 -4.88 -1.07
C VAL A 46 10.78 -5.06 -0.09
N ALA A 47 9.56 -4.99 -0.61
CA ALA A 47 8.33 -5.22 0.15
C ALA A 47 7.59 -6.41 -0.45
N GLY A 48 7.52 -7.53 0.27
CA GLY A 48 6.87 -8.72 -0.27
C GLY A 48 6.46 -9.71 0.80
N ASP A 49 5.41 -10.47 0.49
CA ASP A 49 4.75 -11.35 1.44
C ASP A 49 3.97 -12.47 0.74
N ILE A 50 3.64 -13.50 1.52
CA ILE A 50 2.64 -14.52 1.19
C ILE A 50 1.52 -14.41 2.23
N ALA A 51 0.40 -13.82 1.83
CA ALA A 51 -0.77 -13.64 2.67
C ALA A 51 -1.67 -14.87 2.61
N LEU A 52 -1.63 -15.66 3.68
CA LEU A 52 -2.35 -16.93 3.79
C LEU A 52 -3.26 -16.96 5.03
N TYR A 53 -4.45 -17.51 4.86
CA TYR A 53 -5.47 -17.63 5.90
C TYR A 53 -6.02 -19.05 5.99
N ALA A 54 -6.49 -19.43 7.19
CA ALA A 54 -7.20 -20.67 7.42
C ALA A 54 -8.49 -20.76 6.57
N LYS A 55 -9.08 -21.96 6.45
CA LYS A 55 -10.39 -22.12 5.78
C LYS A 55 -11.43 -21.22 6.46
N GLY A 56 -12.17 -20.45 5.66
CA GLY A 56 -13.15 -19.48 6.14
C GLY A 56 -13.18 -18.20 5.29
N ASN A 57 -13.89 -17.18 5.78
CA ASN A 57 -14.20 -15.97 5.01
C ASN A 57 -12.99 -15.10 4.67
N ALA A 58 -11.86 -15.25 5.38
CA ALA A 58 -10.62 -14.53 5.10
C ALA A 58 -9.76 -15.19 4.02
N ARG A 59 -9.98 -16.47 3.69
CA ARG A 59 -9.19 -17.18 2.66
C ARG A 59 -9.20 -16.50 1.29
N PRO A 60 -10.34 -15.99 0.78
CA PRO A 60 -10.38 -15.29 -0.51
C PRO A 60 -9.68 -13.94 -0.52
N THR A 61 -9.29 -13.39 0.64
CA THR A 61 -8.55 -12.11 0.73
C THR A 61 -7.04 -12.33 0.82
N GLY A 62 -6.56 -13.55 0.62
CA GLY A 62 -5.14 -13.85 0.50
C GLY A 62 -4.52 -13.32 -0.79
N GLY A 63 -3.23 -13.58 -0.95
CA GLY A 63 -2.46 -13.14 -2.10
C GLY A 63 -0.97 -13.35 -1.88
N ALA A 64 -0.17 -13.11 -2.90
CA ALA A 64 1.28 -13.17 -2.78
C ALA A 64 1.92 -12.26 -3.83
N GLY A 65 3.03 -11.63 -3.45
CA GLY A 65 3.82 -10.82 -4.36
C GLY A 65 4.90 -10.04 -3.64
N ALA A 66 5.79 -9.44 -4.42
CA ALA A 66 6.85 -8.57 -3.95
C ALA A 66 7.05 -7.41 -4.92
N VAL A 67 7.37 -6.23 -4.37
CA VAL A 67 7.75 -5.03 -5.11
C VAL A 67 9.14 -4.62 -4.63
N ALA A 68 10.06 -4.44 -5.58
CA ALA A 68 11.36 -3.85 -5.33
C ALA A 68 11.37 -2.41 -5.86
N MET A 69 11.89 -1.48 -5.07
CA MET A 69 11.96 -0.06 -5.39
C MET A 69 13.42 0.38 -5.28
N LEU A 70 13.95 0.96 -6.36
CA LEU A 70 15.22 1.67 -6.34
C LEU A 70 14.95 3.12 -5.96
N ILE A 71 15.66 3.63 -4.96
CA ILE A 71 15.46 4.97 -4.40
C ILE A 71 16.79 5.71 -4.52
N GLY A 72 16.75 6.88 -5.14
CA GLY A 72 17.92 7.69 -5.42
C GLY A 72 17.55 9.16 -5.70
N PRO A 73 18.54 10.05 -5.82
CA PRO A 73 18.31 11.44 -6.20
C PRO A 73 17.76 11.56 -7.64
N ASN A 74 17.11 12.68 -7.94
CA ASN A 74 16.57 12.98 -9.28
C ASN A 74 15.56 11.94 -9.81
N ALA A 75 14.82 11.29 -8.91
CA ALA A 75 13.81 10.30 -9.29
C ALA A 75 12.65 10.92 -10.10
N PRO A 76 12.06 10.20 -11.07
CA PRO A 76 10.87 10.67 -11.79
C PRO A 76 9.60 10.68 -10.91
N VAL A 77 9.60 9.92 -9.81
CA VAL A 77 8.55 9.92 -8.79
C VAL A 77 9.19 10.30 -7.46
N VAL A 78 8.93 11.52 -7.00
CA VAL A 78 9.61 12.17 -5.89
C VAL A 78 8.72 12.15 -4.66
N VAL A 79 9.25 11.74 -3.51
CA VAL A 79 8.55 11.92 -2.22
C VAL A 79 8.45 13.40 -1.88
N GLU A 80 7.28 13.89 -1.50
CA GLU A 80 7.16 15.30 -1.13
C GLU A 80 7.71 15.54 0.28
N PRO A 81 8.79 16.34 0.43
CA PRO A 81 9.54 16.41 1.69
C PRO A 81 8.67 16.87 2.86
N GLY A 82 8.71 16.09 3.95
CA GLY A 82 7.99 16.40 5.17
C GLY A 82 6.46 16.28 5.09
N LEU A 83 5.85 15.96 3.95
CA LEU A 83 4.40 15.75 3.81
C LEU A 83 4.02 14.30 4.14
N ARG A 84 3.95 14.01 5.44
CA ARG A 84 3.56 12.72 5.99
C ARG A 84 2.75 12.89 7.28
N GLY A 85 1.64 12.16 7.39
CA GLY A 85 0.84 12.00 8.61
C GLY A 85 0.84 10.54 9.06
N SER A 86 1.25 10.27 10.29
CA SER A 86 1.36 8.90 10.82
C SER A 86 0.44 8.67 12.01
N TYR A 87 -0.02 7.44 12.17
CA TYR A 87 -0.81 7.00 13.30
C TYR A 87 -0.40 5.60 13.73
N MET A 88 -0.11 5.43 15.02
CA MET A 88 0.28 4.17 15.63
C MET A 88 -0.51 4.01 16.93
N GLN A 89 -0.96 2.80 17.20
CA GLN A 89 -1.73 2.49 18.41
C GLN A 89 -1.48 1.04 18.79
N HIS A 90 -1.58 0.69 20.07
CA HIS A 90 -1.68 -0.70 20.46
C HIS A 90 -3.08 -1.26 20.15
N ALA A 91 -3.15 -2.27 19.29
CA ALA A 91 -4.39 -2.95 18.90
C ALA A 91 -4.15 -4.45 18.65
N TYR A 92 -5.19 -5.26 18.87
CA TYR A 92 -5.21 -6.70 18.57
C TYR A 92 -6.21 -7.02 17.45
N ASP A 93 -6.18 -6.26 16.37
CA ASP A 93 -7.08 -6.42 15.24
C ASP A 93 -6.68 -7.58 14.30
N PHE A 94 -5.37 -7.74 14.09
CA PHE A 94 -4.78 -8.88 13.39
C PHE A 94 -3.34 -9.07 13.88
N TYR A 95 -2.97 -10.30 14.23
CA TYR A 95 -1.64 -10.63 14.73
C TYR A 95 -1.33 -12.12 14.58
N LYS A 96 -0.04 -12.49 14.67
CA LYS A 96 0.44 -13.88 14.53
C LYS A 96 1.16 -14.35 15.79
N PRO A 97 0.43 -14.68 16.88
CA PRO A 97 1.04 -15.07 18.14
C PRO A 97 1.49 -16.53 18.15
N ASP A 98 0.87 -17.39 17.34
CA ASP A 98 1.21 -18.80 17.21
C ASP A 98 2.36 -18.96 16.21
N LEU A 99 3.57 -19.16 16.73
CA LEU A 99 4.78 -19.35 15.92
C LEU A 99 4.83 -20.72 15.21
N THR A 100 3.89 -21.60 15.49
CA THR A 100 3.77 -22.92 14.82
C THR A 100 2.83 -22.91 13.61
N SER A 101 2.16 -21.78 13.37
CA SER A 101 1.17 -21.60 12.32
C SER A 101 1.48 -20.36 11.48
N GLU A 102 1.29 -20.46 10.17
CA GLU A 102 1.38 -19.29 9.28
C GLU A 102 0.14 -18.41 9.32
N TYR A 103 -0.97 -18.95 9.84
CA TYR A 103 -2.26 -18.30 9.87
C TYR A 103 -2.34 -17.28 11.00
N PRO A 104 -2.88 -16.08 10.74
CA PRO A 104 -3.09 -15.06 11.75
C PRO A 104 -4.33 -15.35 12.60
N ILE A 105 -4.34 -14.77 13.80
CA ILE A 105 -5.57 -14.46 14.51
C ILE A 105 -6.08 -13.12 13.99
N VAL A 106 -7.35 -13.07 13.60
CA VAL A 106 -7.97 -11.87 13.03
C VAL A 106 -9.34 -11.63 13.64
N ASP A 107 -9.55 -10.44 14.17
CA ASP A 107 -10.88 -9.89 14.42
C ASP A 107 -11.29 -9.06 13.19
N GLY A 108 -12.10 -9.66 12.32
CA GLY A 108 -12.48 -9.06 11.05
C GLY A 108 -13.28 -7.76 11.20
N HIS A 109 -14.09 -7.62 12.24
CA HIS A 109 -14.85 -6.38 12.47
C HIS A 109 -13.96 -5.30 13.08
N PHE A 110 -13.13 -5.67 14.04
CA PHE A 110 -12.22 -4.72 14.68
C PHE A 110 -11.14 -4.22 13.71
N SER A 111 -10.58 -5.08 12.85
CA SER A 111 -9.61 -4.67 11.82
C SER A 111 -10.16 -3.67 10.81
N LEU A 112 -11.44 -3.75 10.45
CA LEU A 112 -12.08 -2.74 9.61
C LEU A 112 -12.24 -1.39 10.34
N ALA A 113 -12.55 -1.42 11.63
CA ALA A 113 -12.62 -0.22 12.47
C ALA A 113 -11.23 0.43 12.61
N CYS A 114 -10.21 -0.33 13.02
CA CYS A 114 -8.83 0.13 13.14
C CYS A 114 -8.28 0.73 11.84
N TYR A 115 -8.54 0.09 10.69
CA TYR A 115 -8.15 0.65 9.39
C TYR A 115 -8.82 2.00 9.13
N THR A 116 -10.12 2.12 9.41
CA THR A 116 -10.89 3.36 9.19
C THR A 116 -10.42 4.48 10.12
N GLU A 117 -10.16 4.17 11.39
CA GLU A 117 -9.58 5.12 12.37
C GLU A 117 -8.18 5.58 11.94
N ALA A 118 -7.36 4.67 11.40
CA ALA A 118 -6.05 5.01 10.86
C ALA A 118 -6.13 5.92 9.63
N VAL A 119 -7.12 5.73 8.74
CA VAL A 119 -7.38 6.64 7.62
C VAL A 119 -7.69 8.05 8.14
N ASP A 120 -8.60 8.16 9.11
CA ASP A 120 -8.99 9.44 9.72
C ASP A 120 -7.77 10.14 10.36
N ALA A 121 -7.02 9.41 11.20
CA ALA A 121 -5.90 9.96 11.96
C ALA A 121 -4.71 10.34 11.06
N CYS A 122 -4.33 9.50 10.10
CA CYS A 122 -3.26 9.82 9.15
C CYS A 122 -3.63 11.01 8.27
N TYR A 123 -4.87 11.10 7.80
CA TYR A 123 -5.31 12.20 6.96
C TYR A 123 -5.34 13.53 7.72
N LYS A 124 -5.87 13.52 8.96
CA LYS A 124 -5.79 14.67 9.87
C LYS A 124 -4.33 15.12 10.08
N ALA A 125 -3.43 14.21 10.44
CA ALA A 125 -2.03 14.52 10.67
C ALA A 125 -1.33 15.04 9.40
N TYR A 126 -1.66 14.49 8.22
CA TYR A 126 -1.16 14.99 6.94
C TYR A 126 -1.61 16.43 6.68
N ASN A 127 -2.89 16.73 6.90
CA ASN A 127 -3.45 18.08 6.73
C ASN A 127 -2.81 19.10 7.68
N GLU A 128 -2.65 18.75 8.95
CA GLU A 128 -1.95 19.58 9.95
C GLU A 128 -0.49 19.83 9.57
N ARG A 129 0.20 18.79 9.08
CA ARG A 129 1.58 18.90 8.62
C ARG A 129 1.70 19.80 7.39
N GLU A 130 0.81 19.66 6.41
CA GLU A 130 0.80 20.52 5.23
C GLU A 130 0.56 21.99 5.61
N ALA A 131 -0.40 22.25 6.51
CA ALA A 131 -0.66 23.60 7.02
C ALA A 131 0.57 24.20 7.72
N THR A 132 1.31 23.37 8.47
CA THR A 132 2.56 23.78 9.11
C THR A 132 3.63 24.16 8.09
N LEU A 133 3.84 23.32 7.07
CA LEU A 133 4.83 23.58 6.02
C LEU A 133 4.48 24.83 5.19
N LYS A 134 3.21 25.05 4.88
CA LYS A 134 2.73 26.28 4.20
C LYS A 134 3.06 27.54 5.01
N LYS A 135 2.85 27.51 6.34
CA LYS A 135 3.21 28.64 7.21
C LYS A 135 4.71 28.92 7.22
N LEU A 136 5.55 27.88 7.22
CA LEU A 136 7.01 28.02 7.17
C LEU A 136 7.49 28.57 5.82
N ALA A 137 6.87 28.14 4.70
CA ALA A 137 7.17 28.64 3.36
C ALA A 137 6.75 30.11 3.17
N ASN A 138 5.66 30.53 3.80
CA ASN A 138 5.16 31.91 3.74
C ASN A 138 6.05 32.96 4.44
N GLY A 139 7.14 32.54 5.10
CA GLY A 139 8.23 33.45 5.46
C GLY A 139 9.04 33.98 4.27
N HIS A 140 8.91 33.36 3.08
CA HIS A 140 9.75 33.61 1.90
C HIS A 140 8.99 33.62 0.54
N ALA A 141 7.69 33.93 0.50
CA ALA A 141 6.95 34.00 -0.76
C ALA A 141 6.37 35.41 -1.04
N ASN A 142 6.99 36.13 -1.99
CA ASN A 142 6.35 37.21 -2.74
C ASN A 142 5.29 36.58 -3.66
N GLY A 143 4.04 37.03 -3.55
CA GLY A 143 2.88 36.34 -4.09
C GLY A 143 2.77 36.25 -5.61
N THR A 144 1.82 35.43 -6.08
CA THR A 144 0.74 35.79 -7.02
C THR A 144 -0.14 34.57 -7.29
N ALA A 145 -1.36 34.82 -7.75
CA ALA A 145 -2.42 33.88 -8.14
C ALA A 145 -3.26 33.26 -7.00
N ALA A 146 -4.15 34.07 -6.43
CA ALA A 146 -5.49 33.58 -6.13
C ALA A 146 -6.17 33.21 -7.46
N ALA A 147 -5.96 31.97 -7.91
CA ALA A 147 -6.87 31.38 -8.88
C ALA A 147 -8.25 31.31 -8.22
N THR A 148 -9.31 31.60 -8.97
CA THR A 148 -10.68 31.32 -8.54
C THR A 148 -10.77 29.83 -8.22
N GLU A 149 -10.65 29.47 -6.95
CA GLU A 149 -10.78 28.10 -6.50
C GLU A 149 -12.20 27.65 -6.82
N ASP A 150 -12.30 26.57 -7.60
CA ASP A 150 -13.56 25.87 -7.84
C ASP A 150 -14.16 25.49 -6.48
N ALA A 151 -15.26 26.15 -6.10
CA ALA A 151 -15.88 26.03 -4.78
C ALA A 151 -16.39 24.61 -4.47
N SER A 152 -16.44 23.72 -5.47
CA SER A 152 -16.77 22.30 -5.32
C SER A 152 -15.58 21.42 -4.92
N LYS A 153 -14.35 21.96 -4.94
CA LYS A 153 -13.16 21.24 -4.52
C LYS A 153 -13.08 21.16 -3.00
N THR A 154 -12.73 19.99 -2.52
CA THR A 154 -12.49 19.70 -1.11
C THR A 154 -11.01 19.35 -0.90
N PRO A 155 -10.50 19.37 0.34
CA PRO A 155 -9.12 19.05 0.64
C PRO A 155 -8.59 17.74 -0.01
N ILE A 156 -9.40 16.69 -0.17
CA ILE A 156 -8.98 15.44 -0.86
C ILE A 156 -8.62 15.67 -2.33
N ASP A 157 -9.10 16.74 -2.96
CA ASP A 157 -8.83 17.09 -4.36
C ASP A 157 -7.41 17.59 -4.62
N ARG A 158 -6.60 17.74 -3.56
CA ARG A 158 -5.15 17.91 -3.68
C ARG A 158 -4.44 16.69 -4.28
N PHE A 159 -5.04 15.51 -4.17
CA PHE A 159 -4.49 14.26 -4.71
C PHE A 159 -5.13 14.00 -6.08
N ASP A 160 -4.32 14.04 -7.13
CA ASP A 160 -4.74 13.67 -8.48
C ASP A 160 -5.00 12.16 -8.57
N TYR A 161 -4.18 11.36 -7.89
CA TYR A 161 -4.36 9.93 -7.73
C TYR A 161 -4.11 9.51 -6.29
N MET A 162 -4.64 8.36 -5.88
CA MET A 162 -4.33 7.77 -4.58
C MET A 162 -4.13 6.27 -4.68
N THR A 163 -3.17 5.77 -3.90
CA THR A 163 -2.88 4.36 -3.67
C THR A 163 -3.14 4.05 -2.20
N PHE A 164 -3.64 2.84 -1.92
CA PHE A 164 -3.97 2.40 -0.56
C PHE A 164 -3.41 0.99 -0.35
N HIS A 165 -3.03 0.66 0.88
CA HIS A 165 -2.97 -0.74 1.29
C HIS A 165 -4.35 -1.38 1.05
N ALA A 166 -4.39 -2.46 0.27
CA ALA A 166 -5.62 -3.04 -0.23
C ALA A 166 -5.81 -4.50 0.21
N PRO A 167 -6.27 -4.76 1.45
CA PRO A 167 -6.75 -6.08 1.85
C PRO A 167 -7.89 -6.58 0.95
N THR A 168 -8.78 -5.65 0.57
CA THR A 168 -9.80 -5.85 -0.46
C THR A 168 -10.03 -4.53 -1.20
N CYS A 169 -10.38 -4.58 -2.48
CA CYS A 169 -10.70 -3.37 -3.25
C CYS A 169 -11.95 -2.65 -2.73
N LYS A 170 -12.88 -3.37 -2.08
CA LYS A 170 -14.04 -2.75 -1.45
C LYS A 170 -13.66 -1.89 -0.25
N LEU A 171 -12.68 -2.31 0.55
CA LEU A 171 -12.16 -1.49 1.65
C LEU A 171 -11.54 -0.21 1.12
N VAL A 172 -10.73 -0.28 0.06
CA VAL A 172 -10.14 0.91 -0.60
C VAL A 172 -11.20 1.94 -1.00
N ALA A 173 -12.31 1.49 -1.62
CA ALA A 173 -13.41 2.38 -1.99
C ALA A 173 -14.09 3.04 -0.77
N LYS A 174 -14.23 2.31 0.34
CA LYS A 174 -14.75 2.87 1.60
C LYS A 174 -13.77 3.87 2.21
N SER A 175 -12.48 3.58 2.18
CA SER A 175 -11.44 4.46 2.73
C SER A 175 -11.34 5.78 1.96
N TYR A 176 -11.43 5.74 0.63
CA TYR A 176 -11.48 6.96 -0.18
C TYR A 176 -12.74 7.80 0.12
N ALA A 177 -13.90 7.14 0.27
CA ALA A 177 -15.12 7.80 0.73
C ALA A 177 -14.98 8.40 2.13
N ARG A 178 -14.27 7.71 3.05
CA ARG A 178 -14.02 8.18 4.41
C ARG A 178 -13.18 9.46 4.43
N LEU A 179 -12.20 9.61 3.53
CA LEU A 179 -11.45 10.86 3.41
C LEU A 179 -12.35 12.04 3.06
N LEU A 180 -13.31 11.86 2.13
CA LEU A 180 -14.28 12.91 1.81
C LEU A 180 -15.24 13.20 2.99
N TYR A 181 -15.58 12.19 3.79
CA TYR A 181 -16.33 12.41 5.03
C TYR A 181 -15.55 13.28 6.03
N ASN A 182 -14.23 13.10 6.14
CA ASN A 182 -13.40 13.99 6.97
C ASN A 182 -13.38 15.43 6.44
N ASP A 183 -13.35 15.62 5.11
CA ASP A 183 -13.49 16.94 4.50
C ASP A 183 -14.83 17.59 4.85
N TYR A 184 -15.93 16.81 4.80
CA TYR A 184 -17.27 17.27 5.20
C TYR A 184 -17.33 17.65 6.68
N LEU A 185 -16.69 16.89 7.58
CA LEU A 185 -16.64 17.26 8.99
C LEU A 185 -15.88 18.56 9.23
N ALA A 186 -14.83 18.82 8.44
CA ALA A 186 -14.01 20.02 8.55
C ALA A 186 -14.72 21.28 8.00
N ASP A 187 -15.40 21.14 6.85
CA ASP A 187 -16.20 22.21 6.25
C ASP A 187 -17.50 21.65 5.65
N PRO A 188 -18.56 21.50 6.47
CA PRO A 188 -19.85 21.00 5.98
C PRO A 188 -20.60 22.04 5.14
N THR A 189 -20.14 23.30 5.12
CA THR A 189 -20.77 24.38 4.36
C THR A 189 -20.24 24.51 2.93
N SER A 190 -19.20 23.75 2.57
CA SER A 190 -18.67 23.68 1.21
C SER A 190 -19.77 23.33 0.20
N ALA A 191 -19.68 23.92 -1.00
CA ALA A 191 -20.59 23.63 -2.11
C ALA A 191 -20.53 22.15 -2.55
N ALA A 192 -19.50 21.40 -2.14
CA ALA A 192 -19.41 19.96 -2.37
C ALA A 192 -20.43 19.13 -1.58
N PHE A 193 -21.08 19.70 -0.55
CA PHE A 193 -21.89 18.97 0.43
C PHE A 193 -23.32 19.50 0.59
N THR A 194 -23.83 20.29 -0.36
CA THR A 194 -25.16 20.93 -0.26
C THR A 194 -26.30 19.94 -0.02
N ASP A 195 -26.18 18.72 -0.55
CA ASP A 195 -27.23 17.69 -0.47
C ASP A 195 -27.02 16.71 0.70
N ILE A 196 -26.09 16.99 1.62
CA ILE A 196 -25.73 16.08 2.71
C ILE A 196 -26.54 16.41 3.97
N PRO A 197 -27.30 15.45 4.53
CA PRO A 197 -28.07 15.70 5.74
C PRO A 197 -27.17 16.07 6.93
N GLU A 198 -27.53 17.14 7.64
CA GLU A 198 -26.82 17.57 8.86
C GLU A 198 -26.79 16.46 9.93
N SER A 199 -27.79 15.57 9.93
CA SER A 199 -27.84 14.42 10.85
C SER A 199 -26.61 13.51 10.74
N LEU A 200 -25.95 13.43 9.59
CA LEU A 200 -24.72 12.64 9.43
C LEU A 200 -23.54 13.24 10.18
N LYS A 201 -23.50 14.57 10.36
CA LYS A 201 -22.47 15.25 11.17
C LYS A 201 -22.71 15.06 12.67
N ALA A 202 -23.97 14.87 13.08
CA ALA A 202 -24.34 14.69 14.47
C ALA A 202 -24.03 13.28 15.01
N ILE A 203 -23.66 12.33 14.14
CA ILE A 203 -23.26 10.98 14.55
C ILE A 203 -21.92 11.06 15.29
N ASP A 204 -21.86 10.50 16.50
CA ASP A 204 -20.62 10.47 17.28
C ASP A 204 -19.52 9.68 16.57
N TYR A 205 -18.26 10.01 16.87
CA TYR A 205 -17.11 9.44 16.17
C TYR A 205 -17.11 7.90 16.19
N LYS A 206 -17.33 7.28 17.35
CA LYS A 206 -17.25 5.83 17.50
C LYS A 206 -18.29 5.12 16.66
N THR A 207 -19.52 5.63 16.66
CA THR A 207 -20.59 5.11 15.79
C THR A 207 -20.26 5.36 14.31
N SER A 208 -19.73 6.53 13.98
CA SER A 208 -19.41 6.93 12.60
C SER A 208 -18.43 6.00 11.89
N VAL A 209 -17.52 5.34 12.61
CA VAL A 209 -16.48 4.45 12.06
C VAL A 209 -17.09 3.26 11.33
N THR A 210 -18.26 2.79 11.77
CA THR A 210 -18.93 1.60 11.21
C THR A 210 -20.30 1.89 10.62
N ASP A 211 -20.75 3.15 10.66
CA ASP A 211 -22.08 3.55 10.21
C ASP A 211 -22.29 3.33 8.71
N LYS A 212 -23.37 2.62 8.37
CA LYS A 212 -23.69 2.24 6.99
C LYS A 212 -24.29 3.37 6.17
N THR A 213 -24.87 4.38 6.82
CA THR A 213 -25.47 5.53 6.14
C THR A 213 -24.37 6.47 5.67
N ILE A 214 -23.38 6.75 6.53
CA ILE A 214 -22.16 7.48 6.16
C ILE A 214 -21.43 6.73 5.04
N GLU A 215 -21.19 5.41 5.21
CA GLU A 215 -20.51 4.59 4.20
C GLU A 215 -21.19 4.72 2.83
N LYS A 216 -22.50 4.49 2.74
CA LYS A 216 -23.24 4.53 1.46
C LYS A 216 -23.27 5.93 0.86
N THR A 217 -23.52 6.96 1.67
CA THR A 217 -23.62 8.35 1.22
C THR A 217 -22.31 8.81 0.58
N PHE A 218 -21.20 8.66 1.28
CA PHE A 218 -19.91 9.14 0.80
C PHE A 218 -19.31 8.24 -0.29
N MET A 219 -19.62 6.95 -0.31
CA MET A 219 -19.30 6.10 -1.48
C MET A 219 -20.09 6.52 -2.73
N GLY A 220 -21.34 6.99 -2.58
CA GLY A 220 -22.11 7.56 -3.67
C GLY A 220 -21.48 8.84 -4.22
N LEU A 221 -21.18 9.79 -3.34
CA LEU A 221 -20.51 11.05 -3.66
C LEU A 221 -19.16 10.87 -4.35
N THR A 222 -18.34 9.94 -3.84
CA THR A 222 -17.00 9.71 -4.38
C THR A 222 -16.97 8.83 -5.61
N LYS A 223 -18.09 8.25 -6.08
CA LYS A 223 -18.10 7.24 -7.16
C LYS A 223 -17.33 7.68 -8.42
N ALA A 224 -17.59 8.89 -8.92
CA ALA A 224 -16.91 9.42 -10.11
C ALA A 224 -15.43 9.73 -9.81
N ARG A 225 -15.15 10.36 -8.66
CA ARG A 225 -13.78 10.69 -8.21
C ARG A 225 -12.93 9.42 -8.03
N PHE A 226 -13.50 8.37 -7.44
CA PHE A 226 -12.87 7.06 -7.28
C PHE A 226 -12.51 6.45 -8.63
N GLY A 227 -13.44 6.49 -9.60
CA GLY A 227 -13.22 6.02 -10.96
C GLY A 227 -12.04 6.71 -11.66
N ALA A 228 -11.86 8.01 -11.43
CA ALA A 228 -10.76 8.77 -12.04
C ALA A 228 -9.43 8.62 -11.27
N ARG A 229 -9.47 8.58 -9.93
CA ARG A 229 -8.28 8.82 -9.09
C ARG A 229 -7.74 7.60 -8.36
N VAL A 230 -8.54 6.55 -8.22
CA VAL A 230 -8.17 5.35 -7.44
C VAL A 230 -8.32 4.08 -8.28
N GLN A 231 -9.32 4.00 -9.15
CA GLN A 231 -9.52 2.83 -10.02
C GLN A 231 -8.27 2.44 -10.84
N PRO A 232 -7.45 3.37 -11.38
CA PRO A 232 -6.21 3.01 -12.07
C PRO A 232 -5.17 2.31 -11.19
N SER A 233 -5.26 2.48 -9.86
CA SER A 233 -4.30 1.95 -8.90
C SER A 233 -4.70 0.61 -8.27
N ILE A 234 -5.81 -0.02 -8.67
CA ILE A 234 -6.30 -1.24 -7.99
C ILE A 234 -6.25 -2.50 -8.86
N GLU A 235 -5.60 -2.47 -10.03
CA GLU A 235 -5.46 -3.65 -10.90
C GLU A 235 -4.67 -4.78 -10.21
N VAL A 236 -3.47 -4.50 -9.68
CA VAL A 236 -2.67 -5.50 -8.96
C VAL A 236 -3.44 -6.04 -7.73
N PRO A 237 -4.01 -5.20 -6.83
CA PRO A 237 -4.87 -5.71 -5.76
C PRO A 237 -6.04 -6.58 -6.23
N THR A 238 -6.67 -6.23 -7.35
CA THR A 238 -7.79 -7.01 -7.93
C THR A 238 -7.32 -8.36 -8.45
N MET A 239 -6.17 -8.38 -9.12
CA MET A 239 -5.70 -9.55 -9.85
C MET A 239 -4.84 -10.48 -8.99
N CYS A 240 -4.11 -9.96 -8.01
CA CYS A 240 -3.15 -10.71 -7.19
C CYS A 240 -3.57 -10.86 -5.71
N GLY A 241 -4.65 -10.21 -5.28
CA GLY A 241 -5.11 -10.22 -3.90
C GLY A 241 -4.22 -9.42 -2.95
N ASN A 242 -4.30 -9.72 -1.66
CA ASN A 242 -3.53 -8.98 -0.64
C ASN A 242 -2.07 -9.45 -0.63
N MET A 243 -1.14 -8.54 -0.92
CA MET A 243 0.30 -8.80 -0.89
C MET A 243 0.98 -8.24 0.38
N TYR A 244 0.21 -8.03 1.47
CA TYR A 244 0.63 -7.39 2.72
C TYR A 244 1.54 -6.16 2.47
N CYS A 245 2.83 -6.21 2.81
CA CYS A 245 3.76 -5.08 2.67
C CYS A 245 3.86 -4.58 1.22
N GLY A 246 3.77 -5.50 0.24
CA GLY A 246 3.82 -5.15 -1.18
C GLY A 246 2.51 -4.53 -1.70
N SER A 247 1.42 -4.58 -0.94
CA SER A 247 0.07 -4.23 -1.45
C SER A 247 -0.06 -2.77 -1.88
N VAL A 248 0.35 -1.81 -1.03
CA VAL A 248 0.25 -0.37 -1.36
C VAL A 248 1.14 -0.02 -2.56
N TRP A 249 2.33 -0.61 -2.62
CA TRP A 249 3.29 -0.42 -3.71
C TRP A 249 2.86 -1.10 -5.01
N GLY A 250 2.15 -2.24 -4.92
CA GLY A 250 1.45 -2.84 -6.05
C GLY A 250 0.36 -1.93 -6.61
N GLY A 251 -0.26 -1.11 -5.75
CA GLY A 251 -1.16 -0.06 -6.20
C GLY A 251 -0.46 1.05 -6.99
N LEU A 252 0.72 1.48 -6.55
CA LEU A 252 1.55 2.41 -7.32
C LEU A 252 1.99 1.81 -8.66
N VAL A 253 2.41 0.55 -8.68
CA VAL A 253 2.73 -0.18 -9.92
C VAL A 253 1.53 -0.21 -10.88
N SER A 254 0.33 -0.45 -10.37
CA SER A 254 -0.91 -0.44 -11.17
C SER A 254 -1.13 0.95 -11.80
N LEU A 255 -1.01 2.01 -11.00
CA LEU A 255 -1.20 3.38 -11.47
C LEU A 255 -0.22 3.72 -12.60
N LEU A 256 1.08 3.49 -12.38
CA LEU A 256 2.13 3.77 -13.37
C LEU A 256 1.98 2.95 -14.65
N SER A 257 1.35 1.77 -14.58
CA SER A 257 1.12 0.89 -15.73
C SER A 257 -0.16 1.22 -16.51
N ASN A 258 -1.10 1.94 -15.88
CA ASN A 258 -2.43 2.20 -16.43
C ASN A 258 -2.64 3.63 -16.91
N VAL A 259 -1.88 4.58 -16.39
CA VAL A 259 -1.95 6.00 -16.77
C VAL A 259 -0.69 6.37 -17.54
N GLY A 260 -0.87 7.01 -18.69
CA GLY A 260 0.26 7.42 -19.54
C GLY A 260 1.19 8.41 -18.84
N SER A 261 2.49 8.33 -19.13
CA SER A 261 3.49 9.17 -18.47
C SER A 261 3.20 10.67 -18.60
N ASP A 262 2.66 11.12 -19.75
CA ASP A 262 2.34 12.53 -19.99
C ASP A 262 1.19 13.02 -19.10
N GLU A 263 0.18 12.18 -18.85
CA GLU A 263 -0.95 12.50 -17.97
C GLU A 263 -0.51 12.55 -16.49
N LEU A 264 0.49 11.75 -16.14
CA LEU A 264 1.05 11.71 -14.79
C LEU A 264 1.95 12.90 -14.46
N GLN A 265 2.51 13.63 -15.43
CA GLN A 265 3.46 14.70 -15.15
C GLN A 265 2.89 15.79 -14.24
N GLY A 266 3.63 16.16 -13.19
CA GLY A 266 3.26 17.17 -12.22
C GLY A 266 2.18 16.74 -11.22
N LYS A 267 1.61 15.54 -11.38
CA LYS A 267 0.52 15.02 -10.55
C LYS A 267 1.00 14.63 -9.17
N ARG A 268 0.14 14.84 -8.17
CA ARG A 268 0.34 14.41 -6.78
C ARG A 268 -0.40 13.09 -6.54
N ILE A 269 0.34 12.11 -6.02
CA ILE A 269 -0.15 10.78 -5.67
C ILE A 269 -0.17 10.65 -4.14
N GLY A 270 -1.36 10.45 -3.55
CA GLY A 270 -1.48 10.07 -2.14
C GLY A 270 -1.17 8.59 -1.93
N VAL A 271 -0.49 8.23 -0.85
CA VAL A 271 -0.11 6.85 -0.52
C VAL A 271 -0.49 6.56 0.92
N PHE A 272 -1.57 5.81 1.13
CA PHE A 272 -2.00 5.37 2.46
C PHE A 272 -1.53 3.94 2.74
N SER A 273 -0.60 3.78 3.67
CA SER A 273 -0.10 2.49 4.12
C SER A 273 -0.60 2.17 5.52
N TYR A 274 -1.04 0.94 5.73
CA TYR A 274 -1.56 0.44 7.00
C TYR A 274 -0.99 -0.94 7.29
N GLY A 275 -0.69 -1.22 8.55
CA GLY A 275 -0.44 -2.56 9.06
C GLY A 275 -1.05 -2.71 10.45
N SER A 276 -1.78 -3.79 10.67
CA SER A 276 -2.42 -4.14 11.95
C SER A 276 -1.45 -4.20 13.12
N GLY A 277 -1.98 -4.05 14.35
CA GLY A 277 -1.20 -3.99 15.58
C GLY A 277 -1.14 -2.64 16.32
N LEU A 278 -1.27 -1.45 15.74
CA LEU A 278 -1.22 -1.03 14.35
C LEU A 278 -0.21 0.11 14.14
N ALA A 279 0.29 0.21 12.90
CA ALA A 279 1.10 1.31 12.40
C ALA A 279 0.63 1.73 11.01
N SER A 280 0.57 3.04 10.75
CA SER A 280 0.07 3.58 9.50
C SER A 280 0.65 4.95 9.16
N SER A 281 0.70 5.26 7.87
CA SER A 281 1.08 6.57 7.35
C SER A 281 0.33 6.91 6.07
N LEU A 282 -0.10 8.17 5.94
CA LEU A 282 -0.39 8.81 4.67
C LEU A 282 0.79 9.70 4.29
N LEU A 283 1.37 9.48 3.11
CA LEU A 283 2.39 10.35 2.51
C LEU A 283 1.98 10.72 1.09
N SER A 284 2.72 11.64 0.47
CA SER A 284 2.50 11.99 -0.93
C SER A 284 3.77 11.92 -1.77
N LEU A 285 3.57 11.55 -3.03
CA LEU A 285 4.57 11.54 -4.08
C LEU A 285 4.17 12.57 -5.16
N ARG A 286 5.14 13.09 -5.89
CA ARG A 286 4.96 13.97 -7.04
C ARG A 286 5.70 13.39 -8.24
N VAL A 287 5.01 13.31 -9.38
CA VAL A 287 5.65 12.88 -10.62
C VAL A 287 6.36 14.07 -11.23
N ALA A 288 7.69 14.01 -11.27
CA ALA A 288 8.57 15.09 -11.72
C ALA A 288 9.30 14.75 -13.04
N GLY A 289 9.20 13.51 -13.52
CA GLY A 289 9.84 13.05 -14.75
C GLY A 289 9.11 11.85 -15.37
N SER A 290 9.63 11.38 -16.51
CA SER A 290 8.99 10.30 -17.25
C SER A 290 8.89 9.00 -16.45
N THR A 291 7.73 8.34 -16.53
CA THR A 291 7.45 7.04 -15.92
C THR A 291 7.40 5.91 -16.95
N THR A 292 7.66 6.21 -18.22
CA THR A 292 7.56 5.26 -19.35
C THR A 292 8.47 4.05 -19.15
N GLU A 293 9.73 4.28 -18.76
CA GLU A 293 10.70 3.19 -18.52
C GLU A 293 10.29 2.32 -17.33
N LEU A 294 9.73 2.92 -16.27
CA LEU A 294 9.23 2.19 -15.11
C LEU A 294 8.08 1.26 -15.50
N ALA A 295 7.09 1.79 -16.25
CA ALA A 295 5.95 1.01 -16.70
C ALA A 295 6.37 -0.12 -17.66
N ALA A 296 7.27 0.18 -18.60
CA ALA A 296 7.79 -0.80 -19.55
C ALA A 296 8.61 -1.91 -18.87
N ALA A 297 9.46 -1.56 -17.90
CA ALA A 297 10.28 -2.53 -17.17
C ALA A 297 9.45 -3.50 -16.32
N VAL A 298 8.33 -3.03 -15.76
CA VAL A 298 7.42 -3.90 -14.98
C VAL A 298 6.63 -4.84 -15.89
N ASP A 299 6.22 -4.37 -17.07
CA ASP A 299 5.41 -5.11 -18.06
C ASP A 299 4.17 -5.78 -17.43
N LEU A 300 3.42 -4.98 -16.65
CA LEU A 300 2.37 -5.50 -15.76
C LEU A 300 1.30 -6.31 -16.51
N LYS A 301 0.78 -5.76 -17.61
CA LYS A 301 -0.37 -6.36 -18.34
C LYS A 301 0.01 -7.71 -18.93
N SER A 302 1.17 -7.81 -19.56
CA SER A 302 1.67 -9.06 -20.13
C SER A 302 1.93 -10.10 -19.03
N ARG A 303 2.54 -9.69 -17.91
CA ARG A 303 2.78 -10.59 -16.77
C ARG A 303 1.49 -11.10 -16.14
N LEU A 304 0.47 -10.26 -16.00
CA LEU A 304 -0.84 -10.67 -15.48
C LEU A 304 -1.56 -11.64 -16.43
N ALA A 305 -1.45 -11.41 -17.74
CA ALA A 305 -2.05 -12.25 -18.78
C ALA A 305 -1.33 -13.61 -18.92
N ALA A 306 -0.02 -13.67 -18.66
CA ALA A 306 0.78 -14.89 -18.71
C ALA A 306 0.53 -15.87 -17.53
N ARG A 307 -0.30 -15.49 -16.56
CA ARG A 307 -0.62 -16.35 -15.41
C ARG A 307 -1.47 -17.53 -15.83
N ARG A 308 -1.34 -18.61 -15.06
CA ARG A 308 -2.15 -19.82 -15.22
C ARG A 308 -3.32 -19.81 -14.25
N THR A 309 -4.54 -19.80 -14.79
CA THR A 309 -5.75 -20.03 -13.98
C THR A 309 -5.82 -21.50 -13.58
N VAL A 310 -6.14 -21.76 -12.31
CA VAL A 310 -6.33 -23.10 -11.76
C VAL A 310 -7.72 -23.23 -11.16
N LYS A 311 -8.21 -24.46 -11.05
CA LYS A 311 -9.46 -24.72 -10.33
C LYS A 311 -9.28 -24.49 -8.81
N PRO A 312 -10.32 -24.11 -8.06
CA PRO A 312 -10.21 -23.86 -6.62
C PRO A 312 -9.63 -25.03 -5.82
N GLU A 313 -9.87 -26.27 -6.23
CA GLU A 313 -9.38 -27.47 -5.55
C GLU A 313 -7.83 -27.52 -5.58
N VAL A 314 -7.23 -27.09 -6.69
CA VAL A 314 -5.76 -27.00 -6.83
C VAL A 314 -5.18 -26.00 -5.83
N TYR A 315 -5.88 -24.89 -5.57
CA TYR A 315 -5.44 -23.92 -4.57
C TYR A 315 -5.48 -24.52 -3.15
N ASP A 316 -6.54 -25.27 -2.82
CA ASP A 316 -6.65 -25.96 -1.54
C ASP A 316 -5.54 -27.01 -1.36
N GLU A 317 -5.22 -27.79 -2.40
CA GLU A 317 -4.10 -28.74 -2.41
C GLU A 317 -2.74 -28.05 -2.19
N LEU A 318 -2.50 -26.90 -2.85
CA LEU A 318 -1.27 -26.12 -2.66
C LEU A 318 -1.18 -25.53 -1.24
N CYS A 319 -2.29 -25.11 -0.64
CA CYS A 319 -2.33 -24.69 0.76
C CYS A 319 -1.95 -25.85 1.70
N ASP A 320 -2.45 -27.05 1.44
CA ASP A 320 -2.14 -28.23 2.24
C ASP A 320 -0.68 -28.67 2.07
N LEU A 321 -0.11 -28.57 0.86
CA LEU A 321 1.32 -28.77 0.63
C LEU A 321 2.17 -27.79 1.45
N ARG A 322 1.79 -26.51 1.46
CA ARG A 322 2.49 -25.49 2.24
C ARG A 322 2.40 -25.78 3.74
N LYS A 323 1.22 -26.15 4.24
CA LYS A 323 1.02 -26.54 5.64
C LYS A 323 1.94 -27.70 6.03
N LYS A 324 2.09 -28.71 5.17
CA LYS A 324 3.00 -29.85 5.41
C LYS A 324 4.47 -29.45 5.38
N ALA A 325 4.84 -28.46 4.57
CA ALA A 325 6.22 -27.97 4.46
C ALA A 325 6.62 -27.03 5.63
N HIS A 326 5.65 -26.40 6.29
CA HIS A 326 5.92 -25.46 7.37
C HIS A 326 6.68 -26.14 8.52
N LEU A 327 7.74 -25.48 9.00
CA LEU A 327 8.63 -25.95 10.07
C LEU A 327 9.32 -27.31 9.81
N GLN A 328 9.38 -27.78 8.56
CA GLN A 328 10.13 -28.99 8.23
C GLN A 328 11.62 -28.70 7.97
N LYS A 329 12.46 -29.67 8.36
CA LYS A 329 13.88 -29.79 8.01
C LYS A 329 14.09 -31.08 7.21
N GLY A 330 15.20 -31.20 6.49
CA GLY A 330 15.45 -32.36 5.62
C GLY A 330 14.38 -32.50 4.51
N TYR A 331 13.85 -31.38 4.04
CA TYR A 331 12.68 -31.29 3.19
C TYR A 331 13.02 -30.82 1.78
N LYS A 332 12.48 -31.50 0.77
CA LYS A 332 12.47 -31.04 -0.63
C LYS A 332 11.05 -30.67 -1.02
N PRO A 333 10.81 -29.47 -1.60
CA PRO A 333 9.48 -29.08 -2.07
C PRO A 333 8.89 -30.10 -3.04
N ALA A 334 7.67 -30.55 -2.75
CA ALA A 334 6.96 -31.56 -3.56
C ALA A 334 6.25 -30.98 -4.80
N GLY A 335 6.22 -29.65 -4.96
CA GLY A 335 5.61 -29.00 -6.11
C GLY A 335 6.48 -29.08 -7.37
N SER A 336 5.84 -29.04 -8.55
CA SER A 336 6.56 -29.04 -9.83
C SER A 336 7.12 -27.66 -10.17
N ALA A 337 8.43 -27.59 -10.40
CA ALA A 337 9.11 -26.40 -10.89
C ALA A 337 8.83 -26.10 -12.38
N GLU A 338 8.21 -27.02 -13.13
CA GLU A 338 7.90 -26.83 -14.55
C GLU A 338 6.91 -25.67 -14.78
N THR A 339 6.06 -25.39 -13.78
CA THR A 339 5.09 -24.29 -13.84
C THR A 339 5.64 -22.95 -13.36
N VAL A 340 6.90 -22.92 -12.91
CA VAL A 340 7.61 -21.70 -12.52
C VAL A 340 8.12 -21.02 -13.80
N VAL A 341 7.94 -19.71 -13.89
CA VAL A 341 8.40 -18.91 -15.04
C VAL A 341 9.93 -18.88 -15.07
N ALA A 342 10.52 -18.99 -16.26
CA ALA A 342 11.97 -18.85 -16.46
C ALA A 342 12.52 -17.56 -15.81
N GLY A 343 13.70 -17.65 -15.22
CA GLY A 343 14.34 -16.58 -14.44
C GLY A 343 13.84 -16.43 -12.99
N THR A 344 12.80 -17.16 -12.58
CA THR A 344 12.28 -17.07 -11.21
C THR A 344 13.11 -17.92 -10.24
N TYR A 345 13.46 -17.34 -9.10
CA TYR A 345 14.07 -18.09 -7.99
C TYR A 345 13.04 -18.98 -7.30
N TYR A 346 13.41 -20.22 -7.00
CA TYR A 346 12.58 -21.16 -6.23
C TYR A 346 13.40 -21.90 -5.18
N LEU A 347 12.72 -22.37 -4.13
CA LEU A 347 13.32 -23.18 -3.07
C LEU A 347 13.61 -24.59 -3.62
N GLU A 348 14.86 -25.04 -3.54
CA GLU A 348 15.28 -26.37 -3.99
C GLU A 348 15.25 -27.38 -2.84
N GLU A 349 15.76 -26.98 -1.67
CA GLU A 349 15.82 -27.84 -0.49
C GLU A 349 15.96 -27.05 0.81
N VAL A 350 15.54 -27.68 1.90
CA VAL A 350 15.80 -27.31 3.29
C VAL A 350 16.53 -28.47 3.95
N ASP A 351 17.75 -28.27 4.43
CA ASP A 351 18.52 -29.36 5.02
C ASP A 351 18.17 -29.64 6.50
N GLU A 352 18.90 -30.56 7.13
CA GLU A 352 18.71 -30.96 8.54
C GLU A 352 18.97 -29.84 9.56
N MET A 353 19.58 -28.74 9.15
CA MET A 353 19.87 -27.56 9.97
C MET A 353 19.00 -26.36 9.58
N PHE A 354 17.91 -26.57 8.85
CA PHE A 354 17.01 -25.53 8.34
C PHE A 354 17.65 -24.54 7.34
N ARG A 355 18.83 -24.83 6.81
CA ARG A 355 19.46 -23.98 5.78
C ARG A 355 18.71 -24.18 4.47
N ARG A 356 18.38 -23.07 3.82
CA ARG A 356 17.60 -23.06 2.57
C ARG A 356 18.51 -22.87 1.37
N LYS A 357 18.36 -23.72 0.37
CA LYS A 357 19.04 -23.59 -0.93
C LYS A 357 18.04 -23.21 -2.00
N TYR A 358 18.44 -22.28 -2.86
CA TYR A 358 17.61 -21.75 -3.93
C TYR A 358 18.26 -22.02 -5.29
N ALA A 359 17.43 -22.22 -6.29
CA ALA A 359 17.83 -22.33 -7.70
C ALA A 359 17.05 -21.33 -8.53
N ILE A 360 17.54 -21.04 -9.75
CA ILE A 360 16.85 -20.19 -10.72
C ILE A 360 16.27 -21.11 -11.78
N LYS A 361 15.00 -20.94 -12.10
CA LYS A 361 14.38 -21.67 -13.19
C LYS A 361 15.03 -21.26 -14.51
N ALA A 362 15.66 -22.23 -15.18
CA ALA A 362 16.23 -22.05 -16.52
C ALA A 362 15.16 -21.66 -17.56
#